data_AF-A0A2S9PRT9-F1
#
_entry.id   AF-A0A2S9PRT9-F1
#
_cell.length_a   1.000
_cell.length_b   1.000
_cell.length_c   1.000
_cell.angle_alpha   90.00
_cell.angle_beta   90.00
_cell.angle_gamma   90.00
#
_symmetry.space_group_name_H-M   'P 1'
#
loop_
_entity.id
_entity.type
_entity.pdbx_description
1 polymer ?
#
loop_
_entity_poly.entity_id
_entity_poly.type
_entity_poly.pdbx_seq_one_letter_code
_entity_poly.pdbx_strand_id
1 'polypeptide(L)'
;MLRIRSIAAATAAVAAMGIVSMPTPAQAAGSVHLAKIYYDSPGTDSRSNASLNAEYVQVRNTTNAAVNLRGWTVTDAADHKYTFGSYSLGRGKTVTIRTGQGSNTSANLYQQRRAYVWNNDRDTATLKKANGTRVDSCSYDSTRVDYVTC
;
A
#
# COMPACT_ATOMS: atom_id res chain seq x y z
N MET A 1 11.80 -61.87 -62.10
CA MET A 1 12.79 -61.60 -61.03
C MET A 1 12.06 -61.10 -59.81
N LEU A 2 12.40 -61.67 -58.65
CA LEU A 2 12.13 -61.27 -57.26
C LEU A 2 10.68 -61.04 -56.75
N ARG A 3 10.37 -61.83 -55.72
CA ARG A 3 9.20 -61.78 -54.81
C ARG A 3 9.28 -60.55 -53.89
N ILE A 4 8.15 -60.11 -53.33
CA ILE A 4 7.87 -60.06 -51.87
C ILE A 4 6.42 -59.61 -51.63
N ARG A 5 5.73 -60.32 -50.73
CA ARG A 5 4.37 -60.08 -50.18
C ARG A 5 4.47 -59.27 -48.88
N SER A 6 3.41 -58.53 -48.49
CA SER A 6 2.84 -58.34 -47.11
C SER A 6 1.82 -57.17 -47.15
N ILE A 7 0.50 -57.36 -47.04
CA ILE A 7 -0.42 -57.50 -45.88
C ILE A 7 -0.53 -56.27 -44.94
N ALA A 8 -1.71 -55.64 -45.04
CA ALA A 8 -2.57 -54.93 -44.08
C ALA A 8 -2.07 -54.44 -42.71
N ALA A 9 -2.49 -53.22 -42.33
CA ALA A 9 -3.43 -52.99 -41.22
C ALA A 9 -3.79 -51.50 -41.12
N ALA A 10 -5.09 -51.20 -41.11
CA ALA A 10 -5.62 -49.89 -40.75
C ALA A 10 -5.69 -49.77 -39.23
N THR A 11 -5.14 -48.70 -38.67
CA THR A 11 -5.42 -48.26 -37.30
C THR A 11 -5.74 -46.77 -37.32
N ALA A 12 -6.99 -46.45 -36.97
CA ALA A 12 -7.47 -45.10 -36.80
C ALA A 12 -6.79 -44.46 -35.58
N ALA A 13 -6.09 -43.35 -35.78
CA ALA A 13 -5.56 -42.55 -34.69
C ALA A 13 -6.66 -41.64 -34.15
N VAL A 14 -7.12 -41.90 -32.91
CA VAL A 14 -7.99 -40.99 -32.16
C VAL A 14 -7.14 -39.83 -31.65
N ALA A 15 -7.35 -38.64 -32.19
CA ALA A 15 -6.71 -37.41 -31.70
C ALA A 15 -7.38 -36.98 -30.38
N ALA A 16 -6.77 -37.30 -29.25
CA ALA A 16 -7.16 -36.76 -27.95
C ALA A 16 -6.80 -35.27 -27.88
N MET A 17 -7.79 -34.38 -27.94
CA MET A 17 -7.61 -32.96 -27.65
C MET A 17 -7.33 -32.78 -26.15
N GLY A 18 -6.05 -32.68 -25.80
CA GLY A 18 -5.64 -32.28 -24.46
C GLY A 18 -6.07 -30.85 -24.17
N ILE A 19 -6.99 -30.66 -23.23
CA ILE A 19 -7.35 -29.33 -22.70
C ILE A 19 -6.16 -28.87 -21.85
N VAL A 20 -5.31 -28.01 -22.40
CA VAL A 20 -4.21 -27.40 -21.64
C VAL A 20 -4.82 -26.35 -20.71
N SER A 21 -5.00 -26.69 -19.43
CA SER A 21 -5.31 -25.70 -18.40
C SER A 21 -4.11 -24.76 -18.26
N MET A 22 -4.18 -23.59 -18.89
CA MET A 22 -3.22 -22.52 -18.61
C MET A 22 -3.50 -21.98 -17.21
N PRO A 23 -2.48 -21.78 -16.36
CA PRO A 23 -2.67 -21.15 -15.07
C PRO A 23 -3.20 -19.73 -15.31
N THR A 24 -4.39 -19.43 -14.78
CA THR A 24 -4.86 -18.05 -14.72
C THR A 24 -3.90 -17.29 -13.81
N PRO A 25 -3.40 -16.10 -14.20
CA PRO A 25 -2.59 -15.30 -13.30
C PRO A 25 -3.46 -15.02 -12.07
N ALA A 26 -3.01 -15.51 -10.91
CA ALA A 26 -3.63 -15.18 -9.63
C ALA A 26 -3.61 -13.66 -9.51
N GLN A 27 -4.76 -13.02 -9.67
CA GLN A 27 -4.88 -11.60 -9.38
C GLN A 27 -4.50 -11.43 -7.91
N ALA A 28 -3.37 -10.78 -7.65
CA ALA A 28 -2.98 -10.43 -6.30
C ALA A 28 -4.15 -9.67 -5.66
N ALA A 29 -4.68 -10.20 -4.56
CA ALA A 29 -5.66 -9.48 -3.78
C ALA A 29 -5.00 -8.17 -3.33
N GLY A 30 -5.58 -7.03 -3.70
CA GLY A 30 -5.04 -5.72 -3.30
C GLY A 30 -4.99 -5.57 -1.79
N SER A 31 -4.31 -4.54 -1.30
CA SER A 31 -4.03 -4.32 0.12
C SER A 31 -4.35 -2.90 0.56
N VAL A 32 -4.38 -2.68 1.87
CA VAL A 32 -4.25 -1.33 2.44
C VAL A 32 -2.82 -1.18 2.93
N HIS A 33 -2.07 -0.21 2.43
CA HIS A 33 -0.64 -0.04 2.71
C HIS A 33 -0.28 1.44 2.84
N LEU A 34 0.91 1.70 3.39
CA LEU A 34 1.55 3.01 3.36
C LEU A 34 2.01 3.26 1.92
N ALA A 35 1.76 4.44 1.37
CA ALA A 35 2.11 4.76 -0.02
C ALA A 35 3.20 5.83 -0.12
N LYS A 36 3.33 6.67 0.90
CA LYS A 36 4.32 7.75 0.95
C LYS A 36 4.47 8.25 2.36
N ILE A 37 5.70 8.61 2.73
CA ILE A 37 5.98 9.47 3.88
C ILE A 37 6.70 10.70 3.32
N TYR A 38 6.11 11.88 3.50
CA TYR A 38 6.73 13.16 3.18
C TYR A 38 7.15 13.77 4.52
N TYR A 39 8.44 13.69 4.82
CA TYR A 39 8.97 13.90 6.16
C TYR A 39 9.73 15.22 6.29
N ASP A 40 10.39 15.71 5.22
CA ASP A 40 11.12 16.98 5.28
C ASP A 40 10.25 18.10 4.73
N SER A 41 9.65 18.89 5.61
CA SER A 41 8.73 19.95 5.20
C SER A 41 9.46 21.02 4.37
N PRO A 42 8.88 21.54 3.27
CA PRO A 42 9.57 22.54 2.47
C PRO A 42 9.89 23.82 3.25
N GLY A 43 11.12 24.30 3.10
CA GLY A 43 11.60 25.51 3.77
C GLY A 43 12.15 25.21 5.16
N THR A 44 12.13 26.20 6.04
CA THR A 44 12.62 26.05 7.41
C THR A 44 11.54 25.44 8.31
N ASP A 45 11.95 24.53 9.20
CA ASP A 45 11.13 23.93 10.26
C ASP A 45 10.71 24.96 11.32
N SER A 46 9.74 25.77 10.94
CA SER A 46 9.22 26.90 11.72
C SER A 46 8.18 26.49 12.76
N ARG A 47 7.72 25.23 12.75
CA ARG A 47 6.52 24.76 13.50
C ARG A 47 5.25 25.55 13.21
N SER A 48 5.24 26.37 12.16
CA SER A 48 4.00 26.98 11.67
C SER A 48 3.04 25.88 11.25
N ASN A 49 1.73 26.13 11.34
CA ASN A 49 0.75 25.13 10.93
C ASN A 49 0.89 24.74 9.45
N ALA A 50 1.34 25.68 8.60
CA ALA A 50 1.61 25.42 7.19
C ALA A 50 2.77 24.42 7.02
N SER A 51 3.87 24.62 7.75
CA SER A 51 5.01 23.69 7.73
C SER A 51 4.62 22.32 8.30
N LEU A 52 3.95 22.27 9.46
CA LEU A 52 3.47 21.01 10.04
C LEU A 52 2.47 20.26 9.14
N ASN A 53 1.69 20.97 8.31
CA ASN A 53 0.78 20.33 7.37
C ASN A 53 1.46 19.87 6.08
N ALA A 54 2.69 20.33 5.79
CA ALA A 54 3.50 19.84 4.69
C ALA A 54 4.16 18.49 5.02
N GLU A 55 4.32 18.18 6.30
CA GLU A 55 4.70 16.85 6.81
C GLU A 55 3.47 15.92 6.83
N TYR A 56 3.55 14.75 6.18
CA TYR A 56 2.43 13.81 6.11
C TYR A 56 2.82 12.37 5.77
N VAL A 57 1.89 11.46 6.06
CA VAL A 57 1.92 10.07 5.59
C VAL A 57 0.66 9.76 4.78
N GLN A 58 0.81 8.93 3.75
CA GLN A 58 -0.30 8.49 2.90
C GLN A 58 -0.60 7.01 3.11
N VAL A 59 -1.88 6.68 3.20
CA VAL A 59 -2.39 5.31 3.22
C VAL A 59 -3.24 5.09 1.98
N ARG A 60 -2.96 4.03 1.23
CA ARG A 60 -3.67 3.69 -0.01
C ARG A 60 -4.37 2.35 0.12
N ASN A 61 -5.57 2.28 -0.45
CA ASN A 61 -6.34 1.05 -0.60
C ASN A 61 -6.33 0.60 -2.06
N THR A 62 -5.61 -0.48 -2.36
CA THR A 62 -5.60 -1.14 -3.68
C THR A 62 -6.51 -2.37 -3.74
N THR A 63 -7.24 -2.68 -2.67
CA THR A 63 -8.25 -3.74 -2.67
C THR A 63 -9.38 -3.42 -3.66
N ASN A 64 -10.22 -4.41 -3.95
CA ASN A 64 -11.37 -4.24 -4.84
C ASN A 64 -12.63 -3.68 -4.15
N ALA A 65 -12.54 -3.22 -2.89
CA ALA A 65 -13.66 -2.69 -2.13
C ALA A 65 -13.25 -1.51 -1.24
N ALA A 66 -14.22 -0.81 -0.66
CA ALA A 66 -13.92 0.14 0.42
C ALA A 66 -13.52 -0.61 1.69
N VAL A 67 -12.56 -0.07 2.45
CA VAL A 67 -12.11 -0.65 3.71
C VAL A 67 -12.37 0.32 4.86
N ASN A 68 -13.07 -0.15 5.88
CA ASN A 68 -13.29 0.60 7.11
C ASN A 68 -12.00 0.59 7.94
N LEU A 69 -11.42 1.77 8.17
CA LEU A 69 -10.18 1.95 8.91
C LEU A 69 -10.43 2.33 10.38
N ARG A 70 -11.68 2.29 10.88
CA ARG A 70 -11.97 2.67 12.26
C ARG A 70 -11.10 1.91 13.25
N GLY A 71 -10.41 2.66 14.10
CA GLY A 71 -9.50 2.14 15.12
C GLY A 71 -8.14 1.67 14.60
N TRP A 72 -7.90 1.68 13.28
CA TRP A 72 -6.56 1.45 12.75
C TRP A 72 -5.62 2.58 13.19
N THR A 73 -4.32 2.31 13.15
CA THR A 73 -3.31 3.27 13.61
C THR A 73 -2.17 3.39 12.63
N VAL A 74 -1.65 4.61 12.49
CA VAL A 74 -0.32 4.88 11.96
C VAL A 74 0.56 5.34 13.11
N THR A 75 1.77 4.81 13.23
CA THR A 75 2.70 5.11 14.34
C THR A 75 4.12 5.21 13.80
N ASP A 76 4.88 6.19 14.24
CA ASP A 76 6.31 6.35 13.95
C ASP A 76 7.18 5.50 14.89
N ALA A 77 8.52 5.62 14.80
CA ALA A 77 9.44 4.91 15.68
C ALA A 77 9.45 5.44 17.13
N ALA A 78 9.01 6.69 17.37
CA ALA A 78 8.94 7.30 18.70
C ALA A 78 7.55 7.21 19.36
N ASP A 79 6.67 6.31 18.89
CA ASP A 79 5.33 6.06 19.41
C ASP A 79 4.32 7.24 19.30
N HIS A 80 4.61 8.25 18.48
CA HIS A 80 3.62 9.19 17.99
C HIS A 80 2.56 8.47 17.16
N LYS A 81 1.40 8.29 17.77
CA LYS A 81 0.29 7.55 17.18
C LYS A 81 -0.81 8.46 16.63
N TYR A 82 -1.28 8.14 15.43
CA TYR A 82 -2.55 8.59 14.88
C TYR A 82 -3.53 7.41 14.84
N THR A 83 -4.75 7.61 15.34
CA THR A 83 -5.82 6.61 15.31
C THR A 83 -6.96 7.09 14.42
N PHE A 84 -7.33 6.29 13.44
CA PHE A 84 -8.47 6.59 12.58
C PHE A 84 -9.79 6.52 13.38
N GLY A 85 -10.60 7.59 13.28
CA GLY A 85 -11.96 7.63 13.79
C GLY A 85 -12.94 6.84 12.91
N SER A 86 -14.17 7.31 12.75
CA SER A 86 -15.08 6.74 11.74
C SER A 86 -14.59 7.16 10.34
N TYR A 87 -13.90 6.26 9.64
CA TYR A 87 -13.33 6.54 8.33
C TYR A 87 -13.33 5.29 7.45
N SER A 88 -13.76 5.45 6.20
CA SER A 88 -13.77 4.40 5.18
C SER A 88 -12.95 4.85 3.98
N LEU A 89 -11.93 4.07 3.63
CA LEU A 89 -11.07 4.36 2.49
C LEU A 89 -11.59 3.60 1.27
N GLY A 90 -12.13 4.34 0.30
CA GLY A 90 -12.68 3.76 -0.93
C GLY A 90 -11.66 2.97 -1.75
N ARG A 91 -12.15 2.06 -2.61
CA ARG A 91 -11.33 1.32 -3.57
C ARG A 91 -10.46 2.26 -4.40
N GLY A 92 -9.17 1.94 -4.50
CA GLY A 92 -8.19 2.71 -5.29
C GLY A 92 -7.88 4.10 -4.72
N LYS A 93 -8.45 4.48 -3.58
CA LYS A 93 -8.28 5.81 -2.98
C LYS A 93 -7.08 5.84 -2.03
N THR A 94 -6.58 7.04 -1.83
CA THR A 94 -5.50 7.37 -0.91
C THR A 94 -6.00 8.44 0.05
N VAL A 95 -5.65 8.30 1.33
CA VAL A 95 -5.86 9.33 2.34
C VAL A 95 -4.52 9.87 2.80
N THR A 96 -4.42 11.18 2.95
CA THR A 96 -3.24 11.86 3.49
C THR A 96 -3.50 12.24 4.94
N ILE A 97 -2.61 11.86 5.83
CA ILE A 97 -2.66 12.19 7.26
C ILE A 97 -1.56 13.22 7.52
N ARG A 98 -1.95 14.47 7.70
CA ARG A 98 -1.07 15.62 7.92
C ARG A 98 -0.80 15.79 9.41
N THR A 99 0.42 16.18 9.76
CA THR A 99 0.83 16.31 11.17
C THR A 99 0.16 17.47 11.88
N GLY A 100 0.04 18.62 11.21
CA GLY A 100 -0.53 19.84 11.79
C GLY A 100 -2.04 19.80 12.08
N GLN A 101 -2.59 21.00 12.25
CA GLN A 101 -4.00 21.26 12.57
C GLN A 101 -4.80 21.58 11.31
N GLY A 102 -6.05 21.13 11.28
CA GLY A 102 -6.97 21.37 10.17
C GLY A 102 -8.28 20.61 10.33
N SER A 103 -9.23 20.84 9.43
CA SER A 103 -10.51 20.12 9.42
C SER A 103 -10.43 18.90 8.52
N ASN A 104 -10.82 17.75 9.04
CA ASN A 104 -10.82 16.49 8.28
C ASN A 104 -11.76 16.58 7.07
N THR A 105 -11.32 15.95 5.98
CA THR A 105 -12.08 15.75 4.73
C THR A 105 -12.03 14.27 4.34
N SER A 106 -12.67 13.90 3.23
CA SER A 106 -12.59 12.54 2.70
C SER A 106 -11.17 12.13 2.27
N ALA A 107 -10.29 13.08 1.91
CA ALA A 107 -8.95 12.79 1.38
C ALA A 107 -7.80 13.26 2.28
N ASN A 108 -8.06 14.19 3.20
CA ASN A 108 -7.07 14.74 4.12
C ASN A 108 -7.57 14.63 5.57
N LEU A 109 -6.76 14.04 6.42
CA LEU A 109 -6.94 13.93 7.86
C LEU A 109 -5.81 14.68 8.56
N TYR A 110 -6.05 15.12 9.79
CA TYR A 110 -5.10 15.93 10.55
C TYR A 110 -4.89 15.34 11.94
N GLN A 111 -3.62 15.19 12.34
CA GLN A 111 -3.26 14.68 13.66
C GLN A 111 -3.48 15.71 14.77
N GLN A 112 -3.70 16.99 14.43
CA GLN A 112 -3.89 18.11 15.36
C GLN A 112 -2.66 18.38 16.24
N ARG A 113 -1.46 18.05 15.76
CA ARG A 113 -0.21 18.27 16.50
C ARG A 113 0.33 19.68 16.27
N ARG A 114 1.20 20.10 17.19
CA ARG A 114 1.95 21.38 17.15
C ARG A 114 3.46 21.16 17.03
N ALA A 115 3.87 19.92 16.78
CA ALA A 115 5.25 19.50 16.60
C ALA A 115 5.29 18.43 15.51
N TYR A 116 6.42 18.39 14.79
CA TYR A 116 6.75 17.39 13.78
C TYR A 116 6.69 15.98 14.37
N VAL A 117 6.34 15.02 13.52
CA VAL A 117 6.27 13.59 13.88
C VAL A 117 7.37 12.81 13.18
N TRP A 118 7.64 13.14 11.92
CA TRP A 118 8.53 12.38 11.06
C TRP A 118 9.90 13.03 11.05
N ASN A 119 10.95 12.32 11.48
CA ASN A 119 12.29 12.92 11.51
C ASN A 119 12.83 13.17 10.09
N ASN A 120 13.58 14.26 9.87
CA ASN A 120 14.08 14.60 8.53
C ASN A 120 15.23 13.69 8.06
N ASP A 121 15.85 12.88 8.94
CA ASP A 121 16.95 11.97 8.59
C ASP A 121 16.52 10.51 8.46
N ARG A 122 15.80 9.97 9.45
CA ARG A 122 15.35 8.58 9.44
C ARG A 122 14.13 8.36 10.33
N ASP A 123 13.20 7.53 9.86
CA ASP A 123 12.06 7.10 10.65
C ASP A 123 11.42 5.84 10.07
N THR A 124 10.41 5.31 10.75
CA THR A 124 9.61 4.17 10.31
C THR A 124 8.13 4.38 10.63
N ALA A 125 7.31 4.52 9.59
CA ALA A 125 5.86 4.45 9.73
C ALA A 125 5.40 3.00 9.81
N THR A 126 4.52 2.70 10.76
CA THR A 126 3.87 1.41 10.94
C THR A 126 2.36 1.56 10.86
N LEU A 127 1.72 0.82 9.95
CA LEU A 127 0.27 0.73 9.83
C LEU A 127 -0.23 -0.53 10.55
N LYS A 128 -1.17 -0.39 11.48
CA LYS A 128 -1.80 -1.52 12.21
C LYS A 128 -3.32 -1.47 12.12
N LYS A 129 -3.95 -2.65 12.09
CA LYS A 129 -5.40 -2.80 12.27
C LYS A 129 -5.81 -2.44 13.70
N ALA A 130 -7.11 -2.26 13.91
CA ALA A 130 -7.68 -1.99 15.25
C ALA A 130 -7.36 -3.06 16.30
N ASN A 131 -7.15 -4.31 15.89
CA ASN A 131 -6.75 -5.40 16.79
C ASN A 131 -5.23 -5.46 17.05
N GLY A 132 -4.46 -4.46 16.60
CA GLY A 132 -3.00 -4.39 16.76
C GLY A 132 -2.18 -5.18 15.72
N THR A 133 -2.83 -5.94 14.83
CA THR A 133 -2.11 -6.67 13.76
C THR A 133 -1.43 -5.68 12.82
N ARG A 134 -0.12 -5.81 12.62
CA ARG A 134 0.63 -5.01 11.65
C ARG A 134 0.16 -5.35 10.23
N VAL A 135 -0.13 -4.32 9.46
CA VAL A 135 -0.53 -4.42 8.05
C VAL A 135 0.65 -4.11 7.15
N ASP A 136 1.38 -3.04 7.48
CA ASP A 136 2.48 -2.57 6.65
C ASP A 136 3.48 -1.75 7.48
N SER A 137 4.69 -1.57 6.94
CA SER A 137 5.76 -0.75 7.51
C SER A 137 6.59 -0.13 6.39
N CYS A 138 6.91 1.16 6.52
CA CYS A 138 7.76 1.86 5.56
C CYS A 138 8.78 2.70 6.30
N SER A 139 10.05 2.59 5.90
CA SER A 139 11.19 3.22 6.56
C SER A 139 12.01 4.00 5.56
N TYR A 140 12.73 5.00 6.06
CA TYR A 140 13.72 5.74 5.29
C TYR A 140 14.92 6.07 6.18
N ASP A 141 16.06 6.25 5.54
CA ASP A 141 17.33 6.66 6.13
C ASP A 141 18.09 7.48 5.09
N SER A 142 17.73 8.76 4.99
CA SER A 142 18.24 9.69 3.98
C SER A 142 17.99 11.13 4.36
N THR A 143 19.02 11.96 4.25
CA THR A 143 18.95 13.43 4.39
C THR A 143 18.99 14.17 3.05
N ARG A 144 18.86 13.44 1.93
CA ARG A 144 19.03 13.99 0.57
C ARG A 144 17.74 14.21 -0.20
N VAL A 145 16.64 13.68 0.32
CA VAL A 145 15.31 13.74 -0.30
C VAL A 145 14.29 14.01 0.79
N ASP A 146 13.17 14.60 0.41
CA ASP A 146 12.16 15.08 1.36
C ASP A 146 11.09 14.03 1.69
N TYR A 147 11.08 12.94 0.93
CA TYR A 147 10.06 11.89 1.02
C TYR A 147 10.60 10.53 0.58
N VAL A 148 9.92 9.48 1.04
CA VAL A 148 10.06 8.11 0.54
C VAL A 148 8.73 7.64 -0.05
N THR A 149 8.80 6.97 -1.20
CA THR A 149 7.67 6.21 -1.74
C THR A 149 7.72 4.81 -1.15
N CYS A 150 6.57 4.38 -0.68
CA CYS A 150 6.27 3.03 -0.24
C CYS A 150 5.36 2.40 -1.34
#